data_AF-A0AA36CLI7-F1
#
_entry.id   AF-A0AA36CLI7-F1
#
_cell.length_a   1.000
_cell.length_b   1.000
_cell.length_c   1.000
_cell.angle_alpha   90.00
_cell.angle_beta   90.00
_cell.angle_gamma   90.00
#
_symmetry.space_group_name_H-M   'P 1'
#
loop_
_entity.id
_entity.type
_entity.pdbx_description
1 polymer ?
#
loop_
_entity_poly.entity_id
_entity_poly.type
_entity_poly.pdbx_seq_one_letter_code
_entity_poly.pdbx_strand_id
1 'polypeptide(L)'
;MDGKTRHDIFLVVDKTGTFQDAGYRKAKEAKEGIKKTANSIRGGKQQFQGGGGGHNRNDKNIYINLVDHLRSRDQLPVVCFVFSRKRCDDNAQMLLSMDLTTALEKNHIHRFFHQCVQRLKGSDDGCIPE
;
A
#
# COMPACT_ATOMS: atom_id res chain seq x y z
N MET A 1 -5.14 -4.02 -14.48
CA MET A 1 -6.07 -4.10 -13.33
C MET A 1 -6.66 -2.71 -13.17
N ASP A 2 -7.92 -2.55 -13.58
CA ASP A 2 -8.46 -1.29 -14.13
C ASP A 2 -8.86 -0.21 -13.11
N GLY A 3 -8.27 -0.17 -11.90
CA GLY A 3 -8.62 0.84 -10.88
C GLY A 3 -10.10 0.83 -10.44
N LYS A 4 -10.90 -0.13 -10.90
CA LYS A 4 -12.36 -0.20 -10.72
C LYS A 4 -12.80 -0.22 -9.26
N THR A 5 -11.92 -0.68 -8.36
CA THR A 5 -12.18 -0.80 -6.92
C THR A 5 -11.46 0.27 -6.09
N ARG A 6 -10.81 1.26 -6.72
CA ARG A 6 -9.96 2.24 -6.01
C ARG A 6 -10.73 3.15 -5.05
N HIS A 7 -12.06 3.22 -5.18
CA HIS A 7 -12.93 4.04 -4.34
C HIS A 7 -13.86 3.19 -3.45
N ASP A 8 -13.72 1.86 -3.48
CA ASP A 8 -14.60 0.97 -2.75
C ASP A 8 -14.19 0.90 -1.26
N ILE A 9 -14.85 1.72 -0.44
CA ILE A 9 -14.76 1.65 1.03
C ILE A 9 -16.17 1.43 1.58
N PHE A 10 -16.36 0.32 2.29
CA PHE A 10 -17.64 -0.04 2.89
C PHE A 10 -17.53 0.00 4.41
N LEU A 11 -18.32 0.86 5.06
CA LEU A 11 -18.40 0.92 6.52
C LEU A 11 -19.09 -0.35 7.04
N VAL A 12 -18.34 -1.21 7.71
CA VAL A 12 -18.88 -2.47 8.29
C VAL A 12 -19.20 -2.31 9.78
N VAL A 13 -18.47 -1.43 10.47
CA VAL A 13 -18.71 -1.09 11.88
C VAL A 13 -18.53 0.41 12.02
N ASP A 14 -19.47 1.07 12.67
CA ASP A 14 -19.37 2.51 12.92
C ASP A 14 -18.58 2.83 14.21
N LYS A 15 -18.45 4.13 14.50
CA LYS A 15 -17.73 4.63 15.68
C LYS A 15 -18.36 4.22 17.02
N THR A 16 -19.63 3.80 17.04
CA THR A 16 -20.29 3.35 18.27
C THR A 16 -20.12 1.85 18.48
N GLY A 17 -19.47 1.15 17.55
CA GLY A 17 -19.30 -0.29 17.59
C GLY A 17 -20.49 -1.05 16.98
N THR A 18 -21.43 -0.36 16.34
CA THR A 18 -22.60 -0.99 15.74
C THR A 18 -22.23 -1.62 14.40
N PHE A 19 -22.52 -2.90 14.25
CA PHE A 19 -22.30 -3.62 12.99
C PHE A 19 -23.35 -3.21 11.93
N GLN A 20 -22.86 -2.91 10.74
CA GLN A 20 -23.65 -2.44 9.61
C GLN A 20 -23.74 -3.56 8.56
N ASP A 21 -24.79 -4.39 8.65
CA ASP A 21 -25.01 -5.53 7.74
C ASP A 21 -25.02 -5.11 6.26
N ALA A 22 -25.64 -3.97 5.95
CA ALA A 22 -25.66 -3.42 4.60
C ALA A 22 -24.26 -3.16 4.04
N GLY A 23 -23.32 -2.69 4.88
CA GLY A 23 -21.93 -2.46 4.49
C GLY A 23 -21.18 -3.77 4.24
N TYR A 24 -21.38 -4.75 5.13
CA TYR A 24 -20.80 -6.08 4.98
C TYR A 24 -21.27 -6.78 3.69
N ARG A 25 -22.58 -6.74 3.39
CA ARG A 25 -23.13 -7.35 2.19
C ARG A 25 -22.57 -6.73 0.91
N LYS A 26 -22.48 -5.39 0.85
CA LYS A 26 -21.85 -4.68 -0.28
C LYS A 26 -20.39 -5.09 -0.47
N ALA A 27 -19.62 -5.17 0.63
CA ALA A 27 -18.22 -5.61 0.58
C ALA A 27 -18.09 -7.06 0.06
N LYS A 28 -18.98 -7.96 0.49
CA LYS A 28 -19.02 -9.36 0.04
C LYS A 28 -19.34 -9.45 -1.45
N GLU A 29 -20.35 -8.71 -1.92
CA GLU A 29 -20.72 -8.66 -3.34
C GLU A 29 -19.56 -8.14 -4.21
N ALA A 30 -18.90 -7.05 -3.78
CA ALA A 30 -17.74 -6.49 -4.47
C ALA A 30 -16.58 -7.51 -4.57
N LYS A 31 -16.26 -8.19 -3.45
CA LYS A 31 -15.23 -9.23 -3.41
C LYS A 31 -15.51 -10.40 -4.36
N GLU A 32 -16.76 -10.85 -4.42
CA GLU A 32 -17.16 -11.93 -5.33
C GLU A 32 -17.14 -11.48 -6.80
N GLY A 33 -17.47 -10.21 -7.10
CA GLY A 33 -17.32 -9.62 -8.44
C GLY A 33 -15.86 -9.62 -8.93
N ILE A 34 -14.91 -9.31 -8.04
CA ILE A 34 -13.47 -9.34 -8.34
C ILE A 34 -13.02 -10.77 -8.67
N LYS A 35 -13.45 -11.78 -7.87
CA LYS A 35 -13.11 -13.19 -8.12
C LYS A 35 -13.64 -13.69 -9.46
N LYS A 36 -14.90 -13.38 -9.79
CA LYS A 36 -15.52 -13.78 -11.07
C LYS A 36 -14.76 -13.18 -12.26
N THR A 37 -14.37 -11.91 -12.16
CA THR A 37 -13.57 -11.23 -13.19
C THR A 37 -12.18 -11.87 -13.33
N ALA A 38 -11.52 -12.20 -12.21
CA ALA A 38 -10.21 -12.86 -12.23
C ALA A 38 -10.26 -14.27 -12.85
N ASN A 39 -11.34 -15.02 -12.64
CA ASN A 39 -11.54 -16.35 -13.24
C ASN A 39 -11.90 -16.27 -14.72
N SER A 40 -12.68 -15.27 -15.14
CA SER A 40 -13.02 -15.02 -16.56
C SER A 40 -11.78 -14.74 -17.41
N ILE A 41 -10.83 -13.95 -16.90
CA ILE A 41 -9.57 -13.64 -17.59
C ILE A 41 -8.65 -14.87 -17.72
N ARG A 42 -8.82 -15.90 -16.88
CA ARG A 42 -8.03 -17.16 -16.90
C ARG A 42 -8.63 -18.26 -17.79
N GLY A 43 -9.59 -17.94 -18.67
CA GLY A 43 -10.25 -18.86 -19.59
C GLY A 43 -9.39 -19.47 -20.72
N GLY A 44 -8.07 -19.43 -20.62
CA GLY A 44 -7.14 -20.15 -21.49
C GLY A 44 -6.40 -21.22 -20.69
N LYS A 45 -6.65 -22.50 -20.99
CA LYS A 45 -6.06 -23.71 -20.38
C LYS A 45 -4.59 -23.53 -19.96
N GLN A 46 -4.30 -23.52 -18.66
CA GLN A 46 -3.09 -24.15 -18.14
C GLN A 46 -3.25 -24.61 -16.69
N GLN A 47 -2.89 -25.87 -16.48
CA GLN A 47 -2.96 -26.61 -15.22
C GLN A 47 -2.17 -25.93 -14.10
N PHE A 48 -2.72 -26.08 -12.90
CA PHE A 48 -2.17 -25.68 -11.63
C PHE A 48 -0.80 -26.34 -11.36
N GLN A 49 0.25 -25.55 -11.13
CA GLN A 49 1.43 -26.00 -10.41
C GLN A 49 1.78 -24.95 -9.36
N GLY A 50 1.92 -25.42 -8.12
CA GLY A 50 2.10 -24.58 -6.93
C GLY A 50 3.37 -23.74 -6.96
N GLY A 51 3.39 -22.73 -6.08
CA GLY A 51 4.55 -21.88 -5.86
C GLY A 51 4.13 -20.45 -5.56
N GLY A 52 4.29 -20.03 -4.31
CA GLY A 52 4.12 -18.63 -3.92
C GLY A 52 5.08 -17.75 -4.72
N GLY A 53 4.58 -17.01 -5.71
CA GLY A 53 5.44 -16.16 -6.53
C GLY A 53 4.74 -15.09 -7.39
N GLY A 54 3.40 -15.08 -7.45
CA GLY A 54 2.66 -14.18 -8.34
C GLY A 54 2.20 -12.83 -7.75
N HIS A 55 2.51 -12.53 -6.49
CA HIS A 55 1.90 -11.38 -5.78
C HIS A 55 2.53 -10.01 -6.13
N ASN A 56 3.79 -9.98 -6.57
CA ASN A 56 4.56 -8.73 -6.63
C ASN A 56 4.07 -7.68 -7.65
N ARG A 57 3.39 -8.05 -8.74
CA ARG A 57 2.88 -7.06 -9.71
C ARG A 57 1.50 -6.51 -9.35
N ASN A 58 0.69 -7.30 -8.66
CA ASN A 58 -0.64 -6.86 -8.25
C ASN A 58 -0.57 -5.98 -7.00
N ASP A 59 0.36 -6.25 -6.09
CA ASP A 59 0.51 -5.51 -4.84
C ASP A 59 0.97 -4.05 -5.05
N LYS A 60 1.83 -3.79 -6.06
CA LYS A 60 2.27 -2.43 -6.43
C LYS A 60 1.10 -1.50 -6.69
N ASN A 61 0.15 -1.94 -7.49
CA ASN A 61 -1.02 -1.14 -7.84
C ASN A 61 -1.98 -0.98 -6.66
N ILE A 62 -1.97 -1.87 -5.65
CA ILE A 62 -2.87 -1.77 -4.51
C ILE A 62 -2.46 -0.62 -3.60
N TYR A 63 -1.18 -0.55 -3.21
CA TYR A 63 -0.71 0.49 -2.30
C TYR A 63 -0.79 1.89 -2.91
N ILE A 64 -0.42 2.05 -4.18
CA ILE A 64 -0.52 3.34 -4.88
C ILE A 64 -1.97 3.83 -4.92
N ASN A 65 -2.90 2.98 -5.40
CA ASN A 65 -4.31 3.33 -5.48
C ASN A 65 -4.91 3.64 -4.09
N LEU A 66 -4.48 2.91 -3.06
CA LEU A 66 -4.94 3.14 -1.68
C LEU A 66 -4.48 4.51 -1.17
N VAL A 67 -3.18 4.81 -1.30
CA VAL A 67 -2.62 6.09 -0.83
C VAL A 67 -3.23 7.26 -1.59
N ASP A 68 -3.40 7.15 -2.92
CA ASP A 68 -4.08 8.18 -3.73
C ASP A 68 -5.52 8.41 -3.27
N HIS A 69 -6.26 7.34 -2.99
CA HIS A 69 -7.63 7.46 -2.50
C HIS A 69 -7.70 8.14 -1.13
N LEU A 70 -6.82 7.78 -0.20
CA LEU A 70 -6.76 8.40 1.12
C LEU A 70 -6.32 9.86 1.04
N ARG A 71 -5.38 10.19 0.14
CA ARG A 71 -4.93 11.56 -0.14
C ARG A 71 -6.09 12.42 -0.63
N SER A 72 -6.92 11.92 -1.56
CA SER A 72 -8.09 12.66 -2.05
C SER A 72 -9.17 12.94 -0.99
N ARG A 73 -9.10 12.22 0.14
CA ARG A 73 -10.05 12.32 1.26
C ARG A 73 -9.47 13.03 2.49
N ASP A 74 -8.26 13.56 2.38
CA ASP A 74 -7.53 14.18 3.49
C ASP A 74 -7.38 13.26 4.71
N GLN A 75 -7.08 11.97 4.45
CA GLN A 75 -6.92 10.94 5.48
C GLN A 75 -5.46 10.47 5.63
N LEU A 76 -4.51 11.36 5.34
CA LEU A 76 -3.09 11.15 5.61
C LEU A 76 -2.70 11.87 6.92
N PRO A 77 -1.73 11.36 7.71
CA PRO A 77 -0.89 10.19 7.48
C PRO A 77 -1.61 8.85 7.74
N VAL A 78 -1.06 7.75 7.21
CA VAL A 78 -1.55 6.38 7.40
C VAL A 78 -0.44 5.44 7.85
N VAL A 79 -0.77 4.45 8.68
CA VAL A 79 0.16 3.40 9.15
C VAL A 79 -0.29 2.04 8.63
N CYS A 80 0.60 1.34 7.93
CA CYS A 80 0.34 0.01 7.36
C CYS A 80 1.07 -1.07 8.15
N PHE A 81 0.34 -2.00 8.74
CA PHE A 81 0.93 -3.14 9.47
C PHE A 81 1.21 -4.32 8.55
N VAL A 82 2.44 -4.83 8.58
CA VAL A 82 2.89 -5.97 7.77
C VAL A 82 3.64 -6.96 8.65
N PHE A 83 3.26 -8.24 8.60
CA PHE A 83 3.85 -9.27 9.49
C PHE A 83 5.25 -9.76 9.08
N SER A 84 5.77 -9.35 7.92
CA SER A 84 7.10 -9.76 7.42
C SER A 84 7.97 -8.54 7.15
N ARG A 85 9.17 -8.52 7.75
CA ARG A 85 10.17 -7.46 7.53
C ARG A 85 10.50 -7.28 6.05
N LYS A 86 10.81 -8.39 5.37
CA LYS A 86 11.09 -8.38 3.93
C LYS A 86 9.92 -7.77 3.12
N ARG A 87 8.68 -8.12 3.47
CA ARG A 87 7.51 -7.55 2.79
C ARG A 87 7.30 -6.06 3.09
N CYS A 88 7.69 -5.59 4.28
CA CYS A 88 7.66 -4.17 4.60
C CYS A 88 8.58 -3.39 3.66
N ASP A 89 9.82 -3.88 3.46
CA ASP A 89 10.79 -3.27 2.54
C ASP A 89 10.29 -3.34 1.09
N ASP A 90 9.84 -4.50 0.64
CA ASP A 90 9.30 -4.70 -0.72
C ASP A 90 8.15 -3.71 -0.97
N ASN A 91 7.21 -3.55 -0.02
CA ASN A 91 6.08 -2.62 -0.12
C ASN A 91 6.52 -1.15 -0.14
N ALA A 92 7.51 -0.77 0.68
CA ALA A 92 8.06 0.59 0.69
C ALA A 92 8.69 0.95 -0.66
N GLN A 93 9.43 0.02 -1.26
CA GLN A 93 9.99 0.17 -2.61
C GLN A 93 8.91 0.39 -3.68
N MET A 94 7.70 -0.15 -3.49
CA MET A 94 6.57 0.09 -4.41
C MET A 94 6.05 1.53 -4.34
N LEU A 95 6.19 2.18 -3.19
CA LEU A 95 5.71 3.53 -2.93
C LEU A 95 6.72 4.61 -3.33
N LEU A 96 7.95 4.26 -3.69
CA LEU A 96 8.99 5.22 -4.13
C LEU A 96 8.58 6.05 -5.35
N SER A 97 7.65 5.58 -6.18
CA SER A 97 7.13 6.36 -7.31
C SER A 97 6.18 7.48 -6.90
N MET A 98 5.74 7.53 -5.64
CA MET A 98 4.82 8.54 -5.14
C MET A 98 5.57 9.63 -4.40
N ASP A 99 5.30 10.89 -4.77
CA ASP A 99 5.77 12.04 -4.02
C ASP A 99 4.70 12.52 -3.03
N LEU A 100 4.95 12.25 -1.75
CA LEU A 100 4.08 12.62 -0.63
C LEU A 100 4.54 13.89 0.08
N THR A 101 5.65 14.48 -0.36
CA THR A 101 6.27 15.67 0.25
C THR A 101 6.45 16.77 -0.77
N THR A 102 6.31 18.01 -0.33
CA THR A 102 6.63 19.20 -1.12
C THR A 102 8.14 19.44 -1.18
N ALA A 103 8.60 20.25 -2.14
CA ALA A 103 10.01 20.61 -2.24
C ALA A 103 10.58 21.27 -0.96
N LEU A 104 9.75 22.04 -0.25
CA LEU A 104 10.13 22.66 1.02
C LEU A 104 10.28 21.62 2.14
N GLU A 105 9.34 20.68 2.25
CA GLU A 105 9.43 19.57 3.22
C GLU A 105 10.64 18.70 2.94
N LYS A 106 10.92 18.36 1.68
CA LYS A 106 12.13 17.63 1.30
C LYS A 106 13.39 18.35 1.77
N ASN A 107 13.50 19.66 1.52
CA ASN A 107 14.66 20.43 1.97
C ASN A 107 14.82 20.37 3.50
N HIS A 108 13.72 20.49 4.23
CA HIS A 108 13.72 20.40 5.69
C HIS A 108 14.16 19.01 6.18
N ILE A 109 13.59 17.94 5.59
CA ILE A 109 13.93 16.55 5.89
C ILE A 109 15.41 16.30 5.64
N HIS A 110 15.94 16.68 4.47
CA HIS A 110 17.36 16.51 4.13
C HIS A 110 18.28 17.24 5.12
N ARG A 111 17.97 18.49 5.47
CA ARG A 111 18.77 19.25 6.45
C ARG A 111 18.74 18.60 7.83
N PHE A 112 17.56 18.15 8.27
CA PHE A 112 17.40 17.47 9.54
C PHE A 112 18.22 16.17 9.59
N PHE A 113 18.10 15.31 8.58
CA PHE A 113 18.90 14.09 8.48
C PHE A 113 20.39 14.38 8.46
N HIS A 114 20.85 15.38 7.70
CA HIS A 114 22.26 15.75 7.66
C HIS A 114 22.78 16.19 9.03
N GLN A 115 22.02 17.00 9.77
CA GLN A 115 22.38 17.41 11.14
C GLN A 115 22.42 16.23 12.11
N CYS A 116 21.55 15.23 11.94
CA CYS A 116 21.56 14.02 12.74
C CYS A 116 22.78 13.14 12.44
N VAL A 117 23.10 12.93 11.17
CA VAL A 117 24.23 12.12 10.72
C VAL A 117 25.56 12.73 11.17
N GLN A 118 25.74 14.05 11.06
CA GLN A 118 26.94 14.76 11.55
C GLN A 118 27.26 14.55 13.04
N ARG A 119 26.28 14.13 13.85
CA ARG A 119 26.48 13.86 15.28
C ARG A 119 26.95 12.43 15.56
N LEU A 120 26.88 11.55 14.56
CA LEU A 120 27.47 10.21 14.62
C LEU A 120 29.00 10.35 14.60
N LYS A 121 29.71 9.51 15.35
CA LYS A 121 31.18 9.57 15.47
C LYS A 121 31.80 8.33 14.81
N GLY A 122 32.95 8.48 14.16
CA GLY A 122 33.78 7.36 13.72
C GLY A 122 33.31 6.68 12.43
N SER A 123 33.54 5.36 12.32
CA SER A 123 33.34 4.55 11.10
C SER A 123 31.88 4.42 10.62
N ASP A 124 30.91 4.90 11.40
CA ASP A 124 29.49 4.86 11.07
C ASP A 124 29.09 5.95 10.04
N ASP A 125 29.88 7.03 9.92
CA ASP A 125 29.59 8.18 9.05
C ASP A 125 29.74 7.83 7.55
N GLY A 126 30.44 6.74 7.21
CA GLY A 126 30.71 6.29 5.84
C GLY A 126 30.02 5.00 5.40
N CYS A 127 29.21 4.36 6.27
CA CYS A 127 28.56 3.07 5.98
C CYS A 127 27.07 3.21 5.60
N ILE A 128 26.52 4.42 5.64
CA ILE A 128 25.14 4.70 5.24
C ILE A 128 25.15 4.91 3.71
N PRO A 129 24.55 4.02 2.90
CA PRO A 129 24.41 4.26 1.47
C PRO A 129 23.56 5.53 1.23
N GLU A 130 23.99 6.37 0.29
CA GLU A 130 23.23 7.55 -0.20
C GLU A 130 21.82 7.17 -0.70
#